data_AF-A0A7C6WRX1-F1
#
_entry.id   AF-A0A7C6WRX1-F1
#
_cell.length_a   1.000
_cell.length_b   1.000
_cell.length_c   1.000
_cell.angle_alpha   90.00
_cell.angle_beta   90.00
_cell.angle_gamma   90.00
#
_symmetry.space_group_name_H-M   'P 1'
#
loop_
_entity.id
_entity.type
_entity.pdbx_description
1 polymer ?
#
loop_
_entity_poly.entity_id
_entity_poly.type
_entity_poly.pdbx_seq_one_letter_code
_entity_poly.pdbx_strand_id
1 'polypeptide(L)'
;PGQGTLTDHYDPRNQTLKLSEGVYNSSSVAALGIAAHEAGHAMQDKEGYALLGLRSAIVPAVNIGSKLSFPIFIVGLIMSFRPLTLIGIALFALTVLFTLITLPVEFDASRRAIAMLNASGLIAKDEEKGVRKVLNAAAMTYVAAAVGAILQLLRLILISRSRSRD
;
A
#
# COMPACT_ATOMS: atom_id res chain seq x y z
N PRO A 1 -13.62 -19.15 1.74
CA PRO A 1 -13.88 -18.37 2.97
C PRO A 1 -12.60 -18.18 3.79
N GLY A 2 -11.97 -17.01 3.69
CA GLY A 2 -10.88 -16.61 4.58
C GLY A 2 -11.43 -15.71 5.68
N GLN A 3 -11.39 -16.18 6.93
CA GLN A 3 -11.66 -15.33 8.09
C GLN A 3 -10.52 -14.32 8.24
N GLY A 4 -10.73 -13.10 7.76
CA GLY A 4 -9.74 -12.03 7.87
C GLY A 4 -10.28 -10.76 7.25
N THR A 5 -10.58 -9.78 8.09
CA THR A 5 -11.21 -8.48 7.81
C THR A 5 -10.40 -7.54 6.90
N LEU A 6 -9.33 -8.03 6.27
CA LEU A 6 -8.38 -7.30 5.41
C LEU A 6 -7.76 -8.24 4.36
N THR A 7 -8.52 -9.20 3.83
CA THR A 7 -8.02 -10.19 2.84
C THR A 7 -8.43 -9.86 1.41
N ASP A 8 -9.20 -8.80 1.21
CA ASP A 8 -9.64 -8.33 -0.10
C ASP A 8 -8.43 -7.87 -0.92
N HIS A 9 -8.16 -8.55 -2.05
CA HIS A 9 -7.13 -8.14 -2.98
C HIS A 9 -7.30 -8.80 -4.35
N TYR A 10 -6.87 -8.09 -5.39
CA TYR A 10 -6.53 -8.65 -6.70
C TYR A 10 -5.15 -9.34 -6.68
N ASP A 11 -5.06 -10.56 -7.22
CA ASP A 11 -3.81 -11.30 -7.40
C ASP A 11 -3.45 -11.38 -8.90
N PRO A 12 -2.42 -10.63 -9.37
CA PRO A 12 -2.07 -10.58 -10.79
C PRO A 12 -1.45 -11.89 -11.31
N ARG A 13 -0.98 -12.78 -10.43
CA ARG A 13 -0.31 -14.03 -10.85
C ARG A 13 -1.27 -15.04 -11.44
N ASN A 14 -2.49 -15.08 -10.91
CA ASN A 14 -3.55 -15.97 -11.36
C ASN A 14 -4.81 -15.21 -11.81
N GLN A 15 -4.73 -13.87 -11.84
CA GLN A 15 -5.78 -12.94 -12.25
C GLN A 15 -7.09 -13.15 -11.48
N THR A 16 -6.99 -13.38 -10.18
CA THR A 16 -8.16 -13.60 -9.31
C THR A 16 -8.43 -12.42 -8.39
N LEU A 17 -9.71 -12.11 -8.18
CA LEU A 17 -10.15 -11.23 -7.11
C LEU A 17 -10.50 -12.10 -5.90
N LYS A 18 -9.86 -11.83 -4.78
CA LYS A 18 -10.20 -12.47 -3.50
C LYS A 18 -10.96 -11.45 -2.69
N LEU A 19 -12.16 -11.82 -2.25
CA LEU A 19 -12.98 -11.00 -1.39
C LEU A 19 -13.20 -11.72 -0.06
N SER A 20 -13.15 -10.97 1.03
CA SER A 20 -13.50 -11.46 2.35
C SER A 20 -14.99 -11.77 2.40
N GLU A 21 -15.38 -12.70 3.27
CA GLU A 21 -16.77 -13.17 3.34
C GLU A 21 -17.77 -12.04 3.63
N GLY A 22 -17.36 -11.05 4.44
CA GLY A 22 -18.16 -9.88 4.75
C GLY A 22 -18.34 -8.90 3.59
N VAL A 23 -17.40 -8.87 2.63
CA VAL A 23 -17.54 -8.08 1.40
C VAL A 23 -18.35 -8.88 0.37
N TYR A 24 -18.01 -10.15 0.19
CA TYR A 24 -18.66 -11.02 -0.80
C TYR A 24 -20.16 -11.21 -0.56
N ASN A 25 -20.59 -11.33 0.70
CA ASN A 25 -22.00 -11.56 1.06
C ASN A 25 -22.77 -10.28 1.42
N SER A 26 -22.22 -9.08 1.19
CA SER A 26 -22.85 -7.81 1.56
C SER A 26 -23.26 -7.00 0.33
N SER A 27 -24.45 -6.40 0.39
CA SER A 27 -24.96 -5.43 -0.59
C SER A 27 -24.72 -3.96 -0.17
N SER A 28 -23.84 -3.72 0.80
CA SER A 28 -23.56 -2.36 1.28
C SER A 28 -22.72 -1.54 0.30
N VAL A 29 -22.90 -0.22 0.32
CA VAL A 29 -22.08 0.75 -0.44
C VAL A 29 -20.58 0.56 -0.19
N ALA A 30 -20.20 0.19 1.03
CA ALA A 30 -18.81 -0.08 1.39
C ALA A 30 -18.28 -1.37 0.73
N ALA A 31 -19.02 -2.47 0.82
CA ALA A 31 -18.65 -3.75 0.20
C ALA A 31 -18.55 -3.61 -1.33
N LEU A 32 -19.51 -2.93 -1.95
CA LEU A 32 -19.50 -2.66 -3.38
C LEU A 32 -18.31 -1.78 -3.78
N GLY A 33 -17.98 -0.77 -2.98
CA GLY A 33 -16.78 0.05 -3.17
C GLY A 33 -15.48 -0.75 -3.12
N ILE A 34 -15.33 -1.62 -2.12
CA ILE A 34 -14.14 -2.49 -1.98
C ILE A 34 -14.03 -3.45 -3.16
N ALA A 35 -15.11 -4.14 -3.54
CA ALA A 35 -15.10 -5.04 -4.69
C ALA A 35 -14.76 -4.32 -5.99
N ALA A 36 -15.29 -3.11 -6.19
CA ALA A 36 -14.96 -2.27 -7.35
C ALA A 36 -13.51 -1.77 -7.32
N HIS A 37 -12.93 -1.50 -6.15
CA HIS A 37 -11.52 -1.15 -5.98
C HIS A 37 -10.60 -2.29 -6.45
N GLU A 38 -10.91 -3.53 -6.05
CA GLU A 38 -10.17 -4.71 -6.53
C GLU A 38 -10.35 -4.94 -8.03
N ALA A 39 -11.54 -4.68 -8.57
CA ALA A 39 -11.75 -4.67 -10.02
C ALA A 39 -10.93 -3.56 -10.71
N GLY A 40 -10.73 -2.41 -10.05
CA GLY A 40 -9.84 -1.35 -10.48
C GLY A 40 -8.38 -1.80 -10.61
N HIS A 41 -7.88 -2.61 -9.68
CA HIS A 41 -6.56 -3.24 -9.80
C HIS A 41 -6.50 -4.25 -10.96
N ALA A 42 -7.56 -5.03 -11.19
CA ALA A 42 -7.64 -5.92 -12.35
C ALA A 42 -7.62 -5.14 -13.67
N MET A 43 -8.26 -3.96 -13.73
CA MET A 43 -8.17 -3.07 -14.89
C MET A 43 -6.77 -2.51 -15.10
N GLN A 44 -6.10 -2.08 -14.03
CA GLN A 44 -4.72 -1.62 -14.09
C GLN A 44 -3.79 -2.70 -14.65
N ASP A 45 -3.96 -3.96 -14.21
CA ASP A 45 -3.18 -5.09 -14.71
C ASP A 45 -3.46 -5.34 -16.19
N LYS A 46 -4.74 -5.40 -16.58
CA LYS A 46 -5.16 -5.57 -17.97
C LYS A 46 -4.64 -4.47 -18.90
N GLU A 47 -4.57 -3.23 -18.44
CA GLU A 47 -4.08 -2.09 -19.21
C GLU A 47 -2.55 -1.93 -19.17
N GLY A 48 -1.84 -2.80 -18.43
CA GLY A 48 -0.39 -2.71 -18.30
C GLY A 48 0.08 -1.46 -17.55
N TYR A 49 -0.66 -1.04 -16.52
CA TYR A 49 -0.31 0.14 -15.73
C TYR A 49 1.06 -0.04 -15.07
N ALA A 50 2.07 0.69 -15.57
CA ALA A 50 3.48 0.45 -15.26
C ALA A 50 3.81 0.48 -13.77
N LEU A 51 3.15 1.35 -12.98
CA LEU A 51 3.37 1.44 -11.54
C LEU A 51 2.85 0.20 -10.79
N LEU A 52 1.77 -0.41 -11.25
CA LEU A 52 1.29 -1.68 -10.69
C LEU A 52 2.27 -2.82 -11.00
N GLY A 53 2.78 -2.88 -12.24
CA GLY A 53 3.81 -3.85 -12.62
C GLY A 53 5.10 -3.69 -11.80
N LEU A 54 5.57 -2.45 -11.65
CA LEU A 54 6.72 -2.13 -10.81
C LEU A 54 6.49 -2.55 -9.36
N ARG A 55 5.31 -2.23 -8.80
CA ARG A 55 4.91 -2.65 -7.45
C ARG A 55 5.06 -4.16 -7.29
N SER A 56 4.38 -4.92 -8.13
CA SER A 56 4.34 -6.38 -8.07
C SER A 56 5.72 -7.02 -8.19
N ALA A 57 6.59 -6.49 -9.05
CA ALA A 57 7.93 -7.04 -9.26
C ALA A 57 8.86 -6.89 -8.03
N ILE A 58 8.74 -5.79 -7.29
CA ILE A 58 9.68 -5.44 -6.22
C ILE A 58 9.15 -5.73 -4.81
N VAL A 59 7.86 -6.05 -4.63
CA VAL A 59 7.27 -6.46 -3.33
C VAL A 59 8.13 -7.49 -2.59
N PRO A 60 8.66 -8.58 -3.20
CA PRO A 60 9.46 -9.55 -2.47
C PRO A 60 10.73 -8.93 -1.88
N ALA A 61 11.43 -8.11 -2.68
CA ALA A 61 12.66 -7.44 -2.25
C ALA A 61 12.38 -6.41 -1.15
N VAL A 62 11.30 -5.63 -1.28
CA VAL A 62 10.89 -4.64 -0.27
C VAL A 62 10.49 -5.32 1.03
N ASN A 63 9.80 -6.46 0.99
CA ASN A 63 9.43 -7.21 2.19
C ASN A 63 10.66 -7.70 2.96
N ILE A 64 11.69 -8.17 2.26
CA ILE A 64 12.96 -8.56 2.87
C ILE A 64 13.68 -7.33 3.44
N GLY A 65 13.81 -6.26 2.63
CA GLY A 65 14.45 -5.01 3.03
C GLY A 65 13.82 -4.39 4.28
N SER A 66 12.48 -4.35 4.34
CA SER A 66 11.72 -3.80 5.45
C SER A 66 11.89 -4.58 6.74
N LYS A 67 11.97 -5.92 6.65
CA LYS A 67 12.20 -6.79 7.82
C LYS A 67 13.62 -6.66 8.35
N LEU A 68 14.60 -6.49 7.45
CA LEU A 68 16.01 -6.43 7.81
C LEU A 68 16.49 -5.02 8.16
N SER A 69 15.84 -3.96 7.67
CA SER A 69 16.30 -2.58 7.81
C SER A 69 16.48 -2.17 9.27
N PHE A 70 15.51 -2.49 10.13
CA PHE A 70 15.56 -2.12 11.55
C PHE A 70 16.59 -2.95 12.35
N PRO A 71 16.62 -4.30 12.26
CA PRO A 71 17.69 -5.09 12.86
C PRO A 71 19.09 -4.66 12.43
N ILE A 72 19.32 -4.46 11.12
CA ILE A 72 20.62 -4.03 10.58
C ILE A 72 21.01 -2.66 11.14
N PHE A 73 20.07 -1.71 11.18
CA PHE A 73 20.28 -0.40 11.77
C PHE A 73 20.69 -0.51 13.25
N ILE A 74 19.96 -1.30 14.04
CA ILE A 74 20.23 -1.48 15.47
C ILE A 74 21.57 -2.17 15.72
N VAL A 75 21.91 -3.22 14.97
CA VAL A 75 23.21 -3.89 15.07
C VAL A 75 24.34 -2.91 14.71
N GLY A 76 24.16 -2.13 13.65
CA GLY A 76 25.09 -1.05 13.29
C GLY A 76 25.29 -0.03 14.42
N LEU A 77 24.21 0.33 15.11
CA LEU A 77 24.28 1.18 16.30
C LEU A 77 25.01 0.50 17.46
N ILE A 78 24.68 -0.74 17.82
CA ILE A 78 25.31 -1.43 18.96
C ILE A 78 26.82 -1.59 18.72
N MET A 79 27.21 -1.98 17.52
CA MET A 79 28.61 -2.19 17.13
C MET A 79 29.38 -0.89 16.87
N SER A 80 28.73 0.28 16.92
CA SER A 80 29.30 1.57 16.48
C SER A 80 29.82 1.52 15.02
N PHE A 81 29.29 0.63 14.18
CA PHE A 81 29.78 0.39 12.84
C PHE A 81 28.96 1.20 11.81
N ARG A 82 29.46 2.40 11.50
CA ARG A 82 28.76 3.39 10.65
C ARG A 82 28.29 2.85 9.29
N PRO A 83 29.08 2.08 8.51
CA PRO A 83 28.61 1.52 7.25
C PRO A 83 27.35 0.66 7.41
N LEU A 84 27.26 -0.16 8.47
CA LEU A 84 26.11 -1.02 8.72
C LEU A 84 24.87 -0.21 9.13
N THR A 85 25.04 0.83 9.94
CA THR A 85 23.96 1.79 10.25
C THR A 85 23.41 2.45 8.98
N LEU A 86 24.29 2.88 8.06
CA LEU A 86 23.89 3.48 6.79
C LEU A 86 23.19 2.48 5.87
N ILE A 87 23.61 1.22 5.85
CA ILE A 87 22.90 0.15 5.11
C ILE A 87 21.48 -0.01 5.66
N GLY A 88 21.30 -0.03 6.98
CA GLY A 88 19.97 -0.10 7.61
C GLY A 88 19.07 1.08 7.21
N ILE A 89 19.60 2.30 7.21
CA ILE A 89 18.90 3.50 6.75
C ILE A 89 18.55 3.40 5.26
N ALA A 90 19.49 2.97 4.42
CA ALA A 90 19.29 2.85 2.98
C ALA A 90 18.19 1.83 2.64
N LEU A 91 18.20 0.66 3.30
CA LEU A 91 17.14 -0.33 3.17
C LEU A 91 15.78 0.23 3.58
N PHE A 92 15.72 0.97 4.70
CA PHE A 92 14.46 1.60 5.12
C PHE A 92 14.00 2.71 4.15
N ALA A 93 14.94 3.48 3.58
CA ALA A 93 14.64 4.50 2.59
C ALA A 93 14.03 3.90 1.31
N LEU A 94 14.51 2.73 0.88
CA LEU A 94 13.89 1.97 -0.22
C LEU A 94 12.46 1.54 0.11
N THR A 95 12.19 1.11 1.34
CA THR A 95 10.82 0.82 1.81
C THR A 95 9.94 2.07 1.75
N VAL A 96 10.43 3.23 2.21
CA VAL A 96 9.67 4.50 2.13
C VAL A 96 9.36 4.85 0.68
N LEU A 97 10.35 4.78 -0.21
CA LEU A 97 10.17 5.04 -1.64
C LEU A 97 9.10 4.11 -2.23
N PHE A 98 9.11 2.84 -1.86
CA PHE A 98 8.11 1.88 -2.32
C PHE A 98 6.69 2.22 -1.86
N THR A 99 6.53 2.63 -0.60
CA THR A 99 5.24 3.11 -0.09
C THR A 99 4.74 4.30 -0.90
N LEU A 100 5.62 5.23 -1.28
CA LEU A 100 5.26 6.38 -2.11
C LEU A 100 4.88 6.00 -3.54
N ILE A 101 5.57 5.05 -4.15
CA ILE A 101 5.24 4.52 -5.49
C ILE A 101 3.89 3.78 -5.49
N THR A 102 3.53 3.17 -4.37
CA THR A 102 2.26 2.44 -4.22
C THR A 102 1.06 3.38 -4.14
N LEU A 103 1.22 4.59 -3.60
CA LEU A 103 0.12 5.56 -3.44
C LEU A 103 -0.61 5.89 -4.76
N PRO A 104 0.07 6.27 -5.86
CA PRO A 104 -0.59 6.48 -7.15
C PRO A 104 -1.38 5.27 -7.67
N VAL A 105 -0.95 4.05 -7.35
CA VAL A 105 -1.63 2.82 -7.75
C VAL A 105 -2.97 2.70 -7.04
N GLU A 106 -3.00 2.94 -5.73
CA GLU A 106 -4.23 2.89 -4.93
C GLU A 106 -5.22 3.99 -5.34
N PHE A 107 -4.75 5.23 -5.55
CA PHE A 107 -5.63 6.32 -6.00
C PHE A 107 -6.21 6.10 -7.39
N ASP A 108 -5.43 5.57 -8.31
CA ASP A 108 -5.89 5.25 -9.66
C ASP A 108 -6.91 4.09 -9.66
N ALA A 109 -6.69 3.07 -8.84
CA ALA A 109 -7.65 1.97 -8.67
C ALA A 109 -8.99 2.46 -8.11
N SER A 110 -8.98 3.32 -7.08
CA SER A 110 -10.20 3.94 -6.53
C SER A 110 -10.92 4.82 -7.58
N ARG A 111 -10.17 5.56 -8.40
CA ARG A 111 -10.76 6.37 -9.49
C ARG A 111 -11.47 5.50 -10.52
N ARG A 112 -10.85 4.38 -10.91
CA ARG A 112 -11.44 3.39 -11.84
C ARG A 112 -12.67 2.73 -11.24
N ALA A 113 -12.62 2.36 -9.96
CA ALA A 113 -13.74 1.78 -9.22
C ALA A 113 -14.98 2.67 -9.28
N ILE A 114 -14.84 3.97 -8.98
CA ILE A 114 -15.95 4.93 -9.03
C ILE A 114 -16.50 5.05 -10.45
N ALA A 115 -15.62 5.14 -11.46
CA ALA A 115 -16.03 5.22 -12.86
C ALA A 115 -16.81 3.98 -13.31
N MET A 116 -16.35 2.78 -12.92
CA MET A 116 -17.04 1.52 -13.20
C MET A 116 -18.42 1.46 -12.56
N LEU A 117 -18.53 1.80 -11.27
CA LEU A 117 -19.80 1.76 -10.54
C LEU A 117 -20.82 2.73 -11.12
N ASN A 118 -20.38 3.92 -11.52
CA ASN A 118 -21.22 4.90 -12.20
C ASN A 118 -21.68 4.40 -13.59
N ALA A 119 -20.80 3.73 -14.33
CA ALA A 119 -21.10 3.22 -15.66
C ALA A 119 -22.00 1.96 -15.65
N SER A 120 -21.91 1.14 -14.60
CA SER A 120 -22.65 -0.12 -14.49
C SER A 120 -24.08 0.06 -14.00
N GLY A 121 -24.46 1.25 -13.50
CA GLY A 121 -25.77 1.50 -12.91
C GLY A 121 -26.02 0.71 -11.62
N LEU A 122 -24.95 0.21 -10.97
CA LEU A 122 -25.03 -0.56 -9.73
C LEU A 122 -25.24 0.32 -8.49
N ILE A 123 -25.03 1.62 -8.62
CA ILE A 123 -25.23 2.60 -7.56
C ILE A 123 -26.14 3.73 -8.03
N ALA A 124 -26.97 4.23 -7.13
CA ALA A 124 -27.70 5.46 -7.35
C ALA A 124 -26.79 6.70 -7.21
N LYS A 125 -27.20 7.83 -7.78
CA LYS A 125 -26.41 9.08 -7.75
C LYS A 125 -26.12 9.59 -6.34
N ASP A 126 -27.01 9.32 -5.39
CA ASP A 126 -26.85 9.64 -3.98
C ASP A 126 -25.88 8.69 -3.26
N GLU A 127 -25.76 7.44 -3.71
CA GLU A 127 -24.82 6.45 -3.17
C GLU A 127 -23.37 6.69 -3.63
N GLU A 128 -23.15 7.35 -4.77
CA GLU A 128 -21.81 7.71 -5.28
C GLU A 128 -20.98 8.47 -4.22
N LYS A 129 -21.61 9.41 -3.50
CA LYS A 129 -20.95 10.15 -2.43
C LYS A 129 -20.48 9.23 -1.31
N GLY A 130 -21.28 8.21 -0.99
CA GLY A 130 -20.95 7.19 -0.01
C GLY A 130 -19.74 6.35 -0.44
N VAL A 131 -19.75 5.85 -1.68
CA VAL A 131 -18.62 5.08 -2.24
C VAL A 131 -17.34 5.92 -2.22
N ARG A 132 -17.38 7.16 -2.72
CA ARG A 132 -16.23 8.09 -2.67
C ARG A 132 -15.70 8.28 -1.26
N LYS A 133 -16.59 8.45 -0.28
CA LYS A 133 -16.19 8.63 1.13
C LYS A 133 -15.46 7.40 1.66
N VAL A 134 -15.96 6.19 1.37
CA VAL A 134 -15.33 4.93 1.78
C VAL A 134 -13.96 4.77 1.12
N LEU A 135 -13.88 4.93 -0.20
CA LEU A 135 -12.62 4.76 -0.94
C LEU A 135 -11.58 5.82 -0.55
N ASN A 136 -12.00 7.08 -0.35
CA ASN A 136 -11.10 8.12 0.14
C ASN A 136 -10.61 7.83 1.56
N ALA A 137 -11.48 7.33 2.44
CA ALA A 137 -11.08 6.95 3.80
C ALA A 137 -10.06 5.80 3.77
N ALA A 138 -10.25 4.81 2.90
CA ALA A 138 -9.28 3.74 2.69
C ALA A 138 -7.96 4.30 2.15
N ALA A 139 -7.99 5.18 1.14
CA ALA A 139 -6.79 5.80 0.58
C ALA A 139 -6.00 6.64 1.63
N MET A 140 -6.71 7.31 2.55
CA MET A 140 -6.07 8.04 3.64
C MET A 140 -5.25 7.15 4.58
N THR A 141 -5.57 5.85 4.70
CA THR A 141 -4.75 4.93 5.50
C THR A 141 -3.38 4.70 4.87
N TYR A 142 -3.31 4.62 3.53
CA TYR A 142 -2.03 4.56 2.81
C TYR A 142 -1.23 5.85 2.95
N VAL A 143 -1.91 7.01 2.89
CA VAL A 143 -1.25 8.31 3.11
C VAL A 143 -0.66 8.39 4.51
N ALA A 144 -1.43 7.99 5.54
CA ALA A 144 -0.95 7.95 6.91
C ALA A 144 0.26 7.02 7.07
N ALA A 145 0.24 5.84 6.45
CA ALA A 145 1.37 4.90 6.44
C ALA A 145 2.61 5.51 5.77
N ALA A 146 2.45 6.22 4.65
CA ALA A 146 3.54 6.91 3.96
C ALA A 146 4.16 8.02 4.83
N VAL A 147 3.33 8.87 5.45
CA VAL A 147 3.80 9.92 6.37
C VAL A 147 4.54 9.30 7.56
N GLY A 148 3.98 8.26 8.18
CA GLY A 148 4.63 7.55 9.29
C GLY A 148 5.99 6.97 8.89
N ALA A 149 6.09 6.37 7.71
CA ALA A 149 7.34 5.81 7.19
C ALA A 149 8.39 6.92 6.94
N ILE A 150 7.99 8.06 6.38
CA ILE A 150 8.88 9.23 6.19
C ILE A 150 9.39 9.75 7.53
N LEU A 151 8.50 9.96 8.50
CA LEU A 151 8.87 10.45 9.83
C LEU A 151 9.84 9.49 10.53
N GLN A 152 9.61 8.19 10.40
CA GLN A 152 10.51 7.19 10.93
C GLN A 152 11.88 7.23 10.25
N LEU A 153 11.95 7.42 8.92
CA LEU A 153 13.22 7.53 8.21
C LEU A 153 14.01 8.75 8.67
N LEU A 154 13.33 9.90 8.81
CA LEU A 154 13.93 11.12 9.36
C LEU A 154 14.49 10.86 10.77
N ARG A 155 13.74 10.17 11.62
CA ARG A 155 14.20 9.77 12.96
C ARG A 155 15.49 8.93 12.91
N LEU A 156 15.56 7.90 12.04
CA LEU A 156 16.75 7.06 11.92
C LEU A 156 17.99 7.88 11.46
N ILE A 157 17.80 8.80 10.52
CA ILE A 157 18.86 9.70 10.04
C ILE A 157 19.35 10.61 11.19
N LEU A 158 18.43 11.19 11.96
CA LEU A 158 18.78 12.06 13.08
C LEU A 158 19.59 11.32 14.16
N ILE A 159 19.16 10.10 14.52
CA ILE A 159 19.87 9.24 15.48
C ILE A 159 21.29 8.94 14.98
N SER A 160 21.45 8.59 13.69
CA SER A 160 22.76 8.28 13.12
C SER A 160 23.69 9.50 13.08
N ARG A 161 23.16 10.72 12.93
CA ARG A 161 23.96 11.95 12.90
C ARG A 161 24.41 12.40 14.29
N SER A 162 23.57 12.24 15.31
CA SER A 162 23.91 12.61 16.70
C SER A 162 25.21 11.95 17.15
N ARG A 163 25.38 10.66 16.86
CA ARG A 163 26.55 9.88 17.26
C ARG A 163 27.80 10.09 16.40
N SER A 164 27.67 10.73 15.24
CA SER A 164 28.85 11.10 14.43
C SER A 164 29.54 12.38 14.97
N ARG A 165 28.95 13.04 15.98
CA ARG A 165 29.46 14.26 16.62
C ARG A 165 30.08 14.00 17.99
N ASP A 166 29.96 12.78 18.51
CA ASP A 166 30.63 12.27 19.72
C ASP A 166 31.82 11.41 19.30
#